data_AF-A0AA97D9U7-F1
#
_entry.id   AF-A0AA97D9U7-F1
#
_cell.length_a   1.000
_cell.length_b   1.000
_cell.length_c   1.000
_cell.angle_alpha   90.00
_cell.angle_beta   90.00
_cell.angle_gamma   90.00
#
_symmetry.space_group_name_H-M   'P 1'
#
loop_
_entity.id
_entity.type
_entity.pdbx_description
1 polymer ?
#
loop_
_entity_poly.entity_id
_entity_poly.type
_entity_poly.pdbx_seq_one_letter_code
_entity_poly.pdbx_strand_id
1 'polypeptide(L)' 'MSYIAPELQKKFDSLSDDLQKEILSRNVKLYTLNDLIRCLEDIVRGK' A
#
# COMPACT_ATOMS: atom_id res chain seq x y z
N MET A 1 2.68 2.26 -12.49
CA MET A 1 1.52 3.02 -11.97
C MET A 1 0.86 2.18 -10.89
N SER A 2 1.03 2.59 -9.63
CA SER A 2 0.30 1.98 -8.53
C SER A 2 -1.18 2.35 -8.63
N TYR A 3 -2.06 1.39 -8.37
CA TYR A 3 -3.50 1.60 -8.34
C TYR A 3 -3.98 1.38 -6.92
N ILE A 4 -4.73 2.34 -6.37
CA ILE A 4 -5.26 2.26 -5.02
C ILE A 4 -6.76 2.49 -5.13
N ALA A 5 -7.54 1.49 -4.73
CA ALA A 5 -8.98 1.61 -4.67
C ALA A 5 -9.39 2.78 -3.75
N PRO A 6 -10.43 3.56 -4.10
CA PRO A 6 -10.87 4.72 -3.32
C PRO A 6 -11.23 4.36 -1.87
N GLU A 7 -11.71 3.14 -1.64
CA GLU A 7 -12.02 2.61 -0.31
C GLU A 7 -10.76 2.44 0.57
N LEU A 8 -9.62 2.15 -0.06
CA LEU A 8 -8.32 1.99 0.60
C LEU A 8 -7.55 3.29 0.68
N GLN A 9 -7.90 4.29 -0.15
CA GLN A 9 -7.24 5.58 -0.20
C GLN A 9 -7.23 6.27 1.17
N LYS A 10 -8.32 6.19 1.94
CA LYS A 10 -8.36 6.68 3.33
C LYS A 10 -7.34 6.00 4.24
N LYS A 11 -7.17 4.67 4.10
CA LYS A 11 -6.19 3.92 4.90
C LYS A 11 -4.77 4.22 4.44
N PHE A 12 -4.57 4.34 3.13
CA PHE A 12 -3.30 4.68 2.52
C PHE A 12 -2.83 6.08 2.94
N ASP A 13 -3.74 7.06 2.94
CA ASP A 13 -3.49 8.43 3.40
C ASP A 13 -3.15 8.49 4.89
N SER A 14 -3.71 7.57 5.68
CA SER A 14 -3.41 7.42 7.11
C SER A 14 -2.06 6.74 7.41
N LEU A 15 -1.36 6.21 6.39
CA LEU A 15 0.00 5.66 6.55
C LEU A 15 1.05 6.78 6.55
N SER A 16 2.21 6.52 7.14
CA SER A 16 3.35 7.43 7.07
C SER A 16 3.91 7.56 5.65
N ASP A 17 4.48 8.72 5.32
CA ASP A 17 5.12 9.04 4.04
C ASP A 17 6.07 7.94 3.53
N ASP A 18 6.87 7.32 4.41
CA ASP A 18 7.79 6.23 4.05
C ASP A 18 7.06 5.00 3.48
N LEU A 19 5.97 4.58 4.14
CA LEU A 19 5.17 3.44 3.65
C LEU A 19 4.50 3.79 2.33
N GLN A 20 3.95 5.00 2.21
CA GLN A 20 3.35 5.45 0.95
C GLN A 20 4.37 5.43 -0.20
N LYS A 21 5.58 5.94 0.05
CA LYS A 21 6.68 5.93 -0.93
C LYS A 21 7.09 4.51 -1.31
N GLU A 22 7.24 3.61 -0.35
CA GLU A 22 7.55 2.20 -0.62
C GLU A 22 6.46 1.53 -1.49
N ILE A 23 5.19 1.72 -1.12
CA ILE A 23 4.05 1.17 -1.86
C ILE A 23 3.99 1.74 -3.30
N LEU A 24 4.25 3.03 -3.46
CA LEU A 24 4.33 3.69 -4.77
C LEU A 24 5.52 3.19 -5.60
N SER A 25 6.68 3.02 -4.96
CA SER A 25 7.91 2.50 -5.57
C SER A 25 7.70 1.08 -6.12
N ARG A 26 7.01 0.22 -5.37
CA ARG A 26 6.70 -1.17 -5.73
C ARG A 26 5.62 -1.34 -6.81
N ASN A 27 5.02 -0.26 -7.31
CA ASN A 27 4.01 -0.32 -8.38
C ASN A 27 2.81 -1.25 -8.06
N VAL A 28 2.38 -1.31 -6.80
CA VAL A 28 1.36 -2.27 -6.36
C VAL A 28 -0.05 -1.88 -6.82
N LYS A 29 -0.93 -2.88 -6.93
CA LYS A 29 -2.34 -2.67 -7.26
C LYS A 29 -3.22 -3.15 -6.12
N LEU A 30 -3.67 -2.20 -5.33
CA LEU A 30 -4.52 -2.42 -4.17
C LEU A 30 -5.97 -2.27 -4.57
N TYR A 31 -6.63 -3.40 -4.84
CA TYR A 31 -8.06 -3.45 -5.12
C TYR A 31 -8.87 -3.74 -3.86
N THR A 32 -8.33 -4.56 -2.96
CA THR A 32 -9.01 -4.97 -1.74
C THR A 32 -8.16 -4.71 -0.50
N LEU A 33 -8.80 -4.73 0.67
CA LEU A 33 -8.11 -4.57 1.95
C LEU A 33 -7.05 -5.65 2.16
N ASN A 34 -7.27 -6.85 1.61
CA ASN A 34 -6.32 -7.95 1.73
C ASN A 34 -5.05 -7.70 0.92
N ASP A 35 -5.14 -7.07 -0.26
CA ASP A 35 -3.98 -6.62 -1.03
C ASP A 35 -3.16 -5.59 -0.25
N LEU A 36 -3.84 -4.65 0.43
CA LEU A 36 -3.19 -3.62 1.24
C LEU A 36 -2.46 -4.27 2.41
N ILE A 37 -3.10 -5.20 3.12
CA ILE A 37 -2.48 -5.93 4.25
C ILE A 37 -1.25 -6.70 3.77
N ARG A 38 -1.35 -7.43 2.66
CA ARG A 38 -0.23 -8.18 2.10
C ARG A 38 0.92 -7.28 1.68
N CYS A 39 0.65 -6.15 1.03
CA CYS A 39 1.69 -5.20 0.66
C CYS A 39 2.36 -4.61 1.90
N LEU A 40 1.57 -4.22 2.91
CA LEU A 40 2.11 -3.71 4.17
C LEU A 40 2.96 -4.74 4.90
N GLU A 41 2.51 -5.99 4.95
CA GLU A 41 3.30 -7.09 5.52
C GLU A 41 4.60 -7.32 4.76
N ASP A 42 4.58 -7.29 3.43
CA ASP A 42 5.79 -7.50 2.62
C ASP A 42 6.83 -6.39 2.85
N ILE A 43 6.36 -5.13 2.97
CA ILE A 43 7.21 -3.98 3.29
C ILE A 43 7.78 -4.08 4.70
N VAL A 44 6.94 -4.38 5.70
CA VAL A 44 7.36 -4.50 7.11
C VAL A 44 8.28 -5.70 7.33
N ARG A 45 8.04 -6.82 6.64
CA ARG A 45 8.89 -8.01 6.73
C ARG A 45 10.24 -7.83 6.04
N GLY A 46 10.45 -6.76 5.28
CA GLY A 46 11.76 -6.40 4.72
C GLY A 46 12.31 -7.43 3.74
N LYS A 47 11.46 -7.96 2.85
CA LYS A 47 11.91 -8.70 1.67
C LYS A 47 12.01 -7.80 0.44
#